data_AF-A0A2N7R5R5-F1
#
_entry.id   AF-A0A2N7R5R5-F1
#
_cell.length_a   1.000
_cell.length_b   1.000
_cell.length_c   1.000
_cell.angle_alpha   90.00
_cell.angle_beta   90.00
_cell.angle_gamma   90.00
#
_symmetry.space_group_name_H-M   'P 1'
#
loop_
_entity.id
_entity.type
_entity.pdbx_description
1 polymer ?
#
loop_
_entity_poly.entity_id
_entity_poly.type
_entity_poly.pdbx_seq_one_letter_code
_entity_poly.pdbx_strand_id
1 'polypeptide(L)'
;MKLKSLIAVAVLGTASIGSAYAAAYTVNLTNTTGNLWTGGFNAVPSPLGDFTDVFTFTPDATFGSTAQAFLANLSVTGSDAASINFSNANLNGIALTGFGGPTVFGYAQGQILAPTNILFNGPLVLTVMGNTKGGSYGGTFNLNLAPVPEPETYGMMLAGLGILAFLARRRKQS
;
A
#
# COMPACT_ATOMS: atom_id res chain seq x y z
N MET A 1 -14.47 45.87 49.88
CA MET A 1 -15.53 45.02 49.30
C MET A 1 -14.96 44.36 48.05
N LYS A 2 -14.97 43.02 47.99
CA LYS A 2 -14.36 42.23 46.92
C LYS A 2 -15.30 42.19 45.71
N LEU A 3 -14.92 42.78 44.58
CA LEU A 3 -15.72 42.75 43.36
C LEU A 3 -15.39 41.47 42.57
N LYS A 4 -16.45 40.74 42.24
CA LYS A 4 -16.46 39.41 41.64
C LYS A 4 -16.50 39.54 40.11
N SER A 5 -15.80 38.62 39.44
CA SER A 5 -16.09 38.03 38.12
C SER A 5 -16.37 38.96 36.92
N LEU A 6 -15.48 38.94 35.94
CA LEU A 6 -15.90 38.92 34.53
C LEU A 6 -15.20 37.75 33.82
N ILE A 7 -16.01 36.76 33.46
CA ILE A 7 -15.67 35.66 32.58
C ILE A 7 -15.60 36.21 31.16
N ALA A 8 -14.45 36.10 30.50
CA ALA A 8 -14.34 36.27 29.06
C ALA A 8 -14.44 34.89 28.39
N VAL A 9 -15.64 34.57 27.89
CA VAL A 9 -15.87 33.44 26.97
C VAL A 9 -15.29 33.86 25.62
N ALA A 10 -14.13 33.29 25.26
CA ALA A 10 -13.63 33.35 23.90
C ALA A 10 -14.21 32.16 23.11
N VAL A 11 -15.00 32.52 22.11
CA VAL A 11 -15.73 31.65 21.17
C VAL A 11 -14.83 30.55 20.61
N LEU A 12 -15.24 29.28 20.80
CA LEU A 12 -14.80 28.17 19.95
C LEU A 12 -15.25 28.49 18.53
N GLY A 13 -14.33 28.99 17.70
CA GLY A 13 -14.50 28.96 16.26
C GLY A 13 -14.45 27.52 15.82
N THR A 14 -15.62 26.89 15.67
CA THR A 14 -15.78 25.65 14.91
C THR A 14 -15.46 25.94 13.46
N ALA A 15 -14.17 25.92 13.10
CA ALA A 15 -13.79 25.53 11.76
C ALA A 15 -14.16 24.05 11.65
N SER A 16 -15.34 23.77 11.11
CA SER A 16 -15.62 22.45 10.55
C SER A 16 -14.70 22.26 9.36
N ILE A 17 -13.44 21.91 9.64
CA ILE A 17 -12.56 21.29 8.67
C ILE A 17 -13.35 20.07 8.21
N GLY A 18 -13.75 20.04 6.94
CA GLY A 18 -14.39 18.86 6.36
C GLY A 18 -13.49 17.68 6.67
N SER A 19 -13.96 16.79 7.55
CA SER A 19 -13.23 15.59 7.90
C SER A 19 -13.18 14.74 6.65
N ALA A 20 -12.02 14.64 6.00
CA ALA A 20 -11.80 13.65 4.95
C ALA A 20 -12.16 12.29 5.54
N TYR A 21 -13.06 11.57 4.86
CA TYR A 21 -13.47 10.25 5.33
C TYR A 21 -12.35 9.26 5.00
N ALA A 22 -11.92 8.54 6.04
CA ALA A 22 -10.89 7.52 5.93
C ALA A 22 -11.53 6.12 5.94
N ALA A 23 -11.51 5.40 4.81
CA ALA A 23 -11.93 4.00 4.75
C ALA A 23 -10.71 3.08 4.82
N ALA A 24 -10.87 1.91 5.46
CA ALA A 24 -9.81 0.92 5.61
C ALA A 24 -10.26 -0.44 5.07
N TYR A 25 -9.38 -1.09 4.32
CA TYR A 25 -9.63 -2.35 3.64
C TYR A 25 -8.47 -3.32 3.89
N THR A 26 -8.81 -4.60 4.02
CA THR A 26 -7.82 -5.68 4.02
C THR A 26 -7.96 -6.47 2.73
N VAL A 27 -6.85 -6.67 2.03
CA VAL A 27 -6.79 -7.39 0.76
C VAL A 27 -5.90 -8.62 0.93
N ASN A 28 -6.51 -9.79 0.88
CA ASN A 28 -5.77 -11.05 0.93
C ASN A 28 -5.29 -11.41 -0.48
N LEU A 29 -3.98 -11.41 -0.68
CA LEU A 29 -3.36 -11.80 -1.94
C LEU A 29 -3.39 -13.32 -2.09
N THR A 30 -3.49 -13.77 -3.32
CA THR A 30 -3.43 -15.18 -3.69
C THR A 30 -2.03 -15.52 -4.19
N ASN A 31 -1.41 -16.56 -3.64
CA ASN A 31 -0.18 -17.10 -4.22
C ASN A 31 -0.52 -17.80 -5.55
N THR A 32 0.04 -17.30 -6.64
CA THR A 32 -0.20 -17.88 -7.97
C THR A 32 0.95 -18.78 -8.42
N THR A 33 2.19 -18.44 -8.07
CA THR A 33 3.37 -19.23 -8.47
C THR A 33 4.57 -18.87 -7.61
N GLY A 34 5.13 -19.86 -6.91
CA GLY A 34 6.35 -19.68 -6.11
C GLY A 34 6.21 -18.54 -5.11
N ASN A 35 6.96 -17.45 -5.36
CA ASN A 35 6.99 -16.27 -4.50
C ASN A 35 6.07 -15.14 -4.96
N LEU A 36 5.31 -15.34 -6.03
CA LEU A 36 4.40 -14.34 -6.57
C LEU A 36 3.01 -14.44 -5.94
N TRP A 37 2.59 -13.34 -5.33
CA TRP A 37 1.28 -13.13 -4.71
C TRP A 37 0.58 -11.97 -5.42
N THR A 38 -0.68 -12.16 -5.79
CA THR A 38 -1.44 -11.15 -6.53
C THR A 38 -2.87 -11.03 -6.02
N GLY A 39 -3.46 -9.86 -6.19
CA GLY A 39 -4.84 -9.60 -5.80
C GLY A 39 -5.41 -8.36 -6.48
N GLY A 40 -6.71 -8.41 -6.72
CA GLY A 40 -7.49 -7.22 -7.08
C GLY A 40 -8.00 -6.51 -5.83
N PHE A 41 -8.20 -5.20 -5.94
CA PHE A 41 -8.88 -4.42 -4.92
C PHE A 41 -9.76 -3.34 -5.58
N ASN A 42 -10.77 -2.87 -4.86
CA ASN A 42 -11.66 -1.81 -5.34
C ASN A 42 -12.24 -1.03 -4.16
N ALA A 43 -12.64 0.21 -4.43
CA ALA A 43 -13.39 1.02 -3.50
C ALA A 43 -14.41 1.90 -4.22
N VAL A 44 -15.44 2.28 -3.47
CA VAL A 44 -16.44 3.28 -3.85
C VAL A 44 -16.38 4.38 -2.79
N PRO A 45 -15.53 5.40 -2.97
CA PRO A 45 -15.36 6.44 -1.95
C PRO A 45 -16.67 7.12 -1.64
N SER A 46 -16.92 7.33 -0.34
CA SER A 46 -18.15 7.92 0.18
C SER A 46 -17.85 8.62 1.51
N PRO A 47 -18.47 9.78 1.78
CA PRO A 47 -19.39 10.54 0.93
C PRO A 47 -18.66 11.24 -0.23
N LEU A 48 -19.41 11.97 -1.07
CA LEU A 48 -18.84 12.77 -2.15
C LEU A 48 -17.85 13.82 -1.61
N GLY A 49 -16.83 14.15 -2.40
CA GLY A 49 -15.76 15.06 -2.02
C GLY A 49 -14.43 14.36 -1.76
N ASP A 50 -13.62 14.94 -0.88
CA ASP A 50 -12.28 14.43 -0.58
C ASP A 50 -12.35 13.14 0.24
N PHE A 51 -11.54 12.16 -0.16
CA PHE A 51 -11.46 10.86 0.50
C PHE A 51 -10.02 10.43 0.74
N THR A 52 -9.86 9.52 1.71
CA THR A 52 -8.63 8.76 1.92
C THR A 52 -9.00 7.29 2.13
N ASP A 53 -8.48 6.41 1.29
CA ASP A 53 -8.65 4.98 1.44
C ASP A 53 -7.32 4.32 1.79
N VAL A 54 -7.35 3.35 2.68
CA VAL A 54 -6.17 2.61 3.13
C VAL A 54 -6.38 1.13 2.86
N PHE A 55 -5.55 0.53 2.01
CA PHE A 55 -5.54 -0.92 1.74
C PHE A 55 -4.32 -1.55 2.40
N THR A 56 -4.56 -2.53 3.25
CA THR A 56 -3.51 -3.39 3.82
C THR A 56 -3.51 -4.72 3.10
N PHE A 57 -2.39 -5.08 2.48
CA PHE A 57 -2.24 -6.33 1.75
C PHE A 57 -1.61 -7.41 2.63
N THR A 58 -2.11 -8.64 2.50
CA THR A 58 -1.54 -9.83 3.16
C THR A 58 -1.17 -10.87 2.10
N PRO A 59 -0.07 -11.63 2.23
CA PRO A 59 0.86 -11.66 3.36
C PRO A 59 1.79 -10.44 3.41
N ASP A 60 2.42 -10.23 4.56
CA ASP A 60 3.44 -9.20 4.75
C ASP A 60 4.68 -9.49 3.90
N ALA A 61 5.35 -8.43 3.44
CA ALA A 61 6.63 -8.55 2.75
C ALA A 61 7.72 -9.05 3.70
N THR A 62 8.58 -9.94 3.22
CA THR A 62 9.86 -10.26 3.87
C THR A 62 10.96 -9.35 3.34
N PHE A 63 12.03 -9.15 4.11
CA PHE A 63 13.16 -8.30 3.69
C PHE A 63 13.68 -8.69 2.30
N GLY A 64 13.66 -7.73 1.37
CA GLY A 64 14.08 -7.91 -0.02
C GLY A 64 12.94 -8.21 -1.00
N SER A 65 11.68 -8.21 -0.54
CA SER A 65 10.52 -8.39 -1.43
C SER A 65 10.32 -7.17 -2.30
N THR A 66 9.76 -7.34 -3.49
CA THR A 66 9.38 -6.22 -4.38
C THR A 66 7.88 -6.21 -4.58
N ALA A 67 7.27 -5.03 -4.72
CA ALA A 67 5.84 -4.90 -4.96
C ALA A 67 5.57 -3.97 -6.15
N GLN A 68 4.48 -4.24 -6.87
CA GLN A 68 3.91 -3.36 -7.88
C GLN A 68 2.44 -3.13 -7.56
N ALA A 69 2.00 -1.89 -7.76
CA ALA A 69 0.61 -1.50 -7.58
C ALA A 69 0.15 -0.68 -8.79
N PHE A 70 -1.05 -0.97 -9.25
CA PHE A 70 -1.78 -0.18 -10.24
C PHE A 70 -3.18 0.07 -9.69
N LEU A 71 -3.69 1.28 -9.85
CA LEU A 71 -5.09 1.59 -9.61
C LEU A 71 -5.60 2.59 -10.65
N ALA A 72 -6.86 2.48 -11.03
CA ALA A 72 -7.49 3.38 -11.96
C ALA A 72 -9.00 3.47 -11.75
N ASN A 73 -9.58 4.57 -12.21
CA ASN A 73 -11.00 4.72 -12.44
C ASN A 73 -11.28 4.98 -13.92
N LEU A 74 -12.50 4.67 -14.35
CA LEU A 74 -13.02 5.07 -15.64
C LEU A 74 -14.33 5.82 -15.43
N SER A 75 -14.39 7.06 -15.93
CA SER A 75 -15.59 7.89 -15.95
C SER A 75 -16.28 7.79 -17.30
N VAL A 76 -17.61 7.75 -17.31
CA VAL A 76 -18.40 7.82 -18.55
C VAL A 76 -18.13 9.14 -19.27
N THR A 77 -17.91 9.08 -20.59
CA THR A 77 -17.69 10.29 -21.42
C THR A 77 -18.83 11.28 -21.26
N GLY A 78 -18.52 12.54 -20.94
CA GLY A 78 -19.50 13.63 -20.86
C GLY A 78 -20.29 13.73 -19.55
N SER A 79 -19.94 12.94 -18.52
CA SER A 79 -20.52 13.08 -17.18
C SER A 79 -19.43 13.08 -16.12
N ASP A 80 -19.38 14.17 -15.34
CA ASP A 80 -18.51 14.30 -14.18
C ASP A 80 -19.03 13.53 -12.96
N ALA A 81 -20.30 13.09 -12.97
CA ALA A 81 -20.99 12.56 -11.79
C ALA A 81 -20.43 11.23 -11.26
N ALA A 82 -19.55 10.56 -12.00
CA ALA A 82 -18.84 9.36 -11.53
C ALA A 82 -17.31 9.50 -11.63
N SER A 83 -16.81 10.73 -11.76
CA SER A 83 -15.38 10.96 -11.87
C SER A 83 -14.69 10.83 -10.52
N ILE A 84 -13.45 10.32 -10.57
CA ILE A 84 -12.51 10.36 -9.46
C ILE A 84 -11.24 11.07 -9.95
N ASN A 85 -10.78 12.02 -9.15
CA ASN A 85 -9.50 12.68 -9.34
C ASN A 85 -8.56 12.25 -8.22
N PHE A 86 -7.57 11.41 -8.54
CA PHE A 86 -6.53 11.02 -7.59
C PHE A 86 -5.61 12.21 -7.33
N SER A 87 -5.50 12.63 -6.07
CA SER A 87 -4.56 13.67 -5.65
C SER A 87 -3.23 13.09 -5.22
N ASN A 88 -3.24 11.89 -4.63
CA ASN A 88 -2.04 11.17 -4.21
C ASN A 88 -2.31 9.68 -4.05
N ALA A 89 -1.32 8.84 -4.33
CA ALA A 89 -1.32 7.46 -3.87
C ALA A 89 0.10 7.08 -3.45
N ASN A 90 0.25 6.36 -2.35
CA ASN A 90 1.56 5.90 -1.89
C ASN A 90 1.49 4.52 -1.22
N LEU A 91 2.53 3.71 -1.43
CA LEU A 91 2.73 2.43 -0.77
C LEU A 91 3.83 2.60 0.28
N ASN A 92 3.48 2.52 1.57
CA ASN A 92 4.41 2.75 2.69
C ASN A 92 5.23 4.05 2.57
N GLY A 93 4.60 5.14 2.14
CA GLY A 93 5.25 6.45 1.95
C GLY A 93 5.94 6.62 0.59
N ILE A 94 5.96 5.59 -0.27
CA ILE A 94 6.52 5.68 -1.62
C ILE A 94 5.42 6.06 -2.60
N ALA A 95 5.55 7.23 -3.21
CA ALA A 95 4.56 7.76 -4.14
C ALA A 95 4.43 6.88 -5.40
N LEU A 96 3.17 6.68 -5.82
CA LEU A 96 2.83 6.22 -7.15
C LEU A 96 2.81 7.42 -8.10
N THR A 97 3.09 7.17 -9.38
CA THR A 97 3.05 8.17 -10.44
C THR A 97 1.68 8.17 -11.12
N GLY A 98 1.06 9.35 -11.21
CA GLY A 98 -0.24 9.51 -11.83
C GLY A 98 -0.22 9.52 -13.35
N PHE A 99 -1.32 9.06 -13.94
CA PHE A 99 -1.63 9.22 -15.35
C PHE A 99 -3.12 9.53 -15.52
N GLY A 100 -3.49 10.15 -16.64
CA GLY A 100 -4.89 10.39 -16.97
C GLY A 100 -5.09 11.04 -18.33
N GLY A 101 -6.29 10.86 -18.89
CA GLY A 101 -6.65 11.50 -20.14
C GLY A 101 -7.94 10.96 -20.77
N PRO A 102 -8.42 11.62 -21.84
CA PRO A 102 -9.51 11.12 -22.66
C PRO A 102 -9.14 9.79 -23.32
N THR A 103 -10.11 8.88 -23.39
CA THR A 103 -10.02 7.58 -24.06
C THR A 103 -11.25 7.40 -24.96
N VAL A 104 -11.23 6.39 -25.83
CA VAL A 104 -12.38 6.05 -26.71
C VAL A 104 -13.63 5.64 -25.90
N PHE A 105 -13.46 5.24 -24.63
CA PHE A 105 -14.52 4.72 -23.78
C PHE A 105 -14.92 5.64 -22.61
N GLY A 106 -14.27 6.80 -22.46
CA GLY A 106 -14.39 7.61 -21.24
C GLY A 106 -13.18 8.47 -20.94
N TYR A 107 -13.18 9.06 -19.76
CA TYR A 107 -11.98 9.66 -19.17
C TYR A 107 -11.41 8.70 -18.13
N ALA A 108 -10.13 8.32 -18.28
CA ALA A 108 -9.45 7.40 -17.37
C ALA A 108 -8.41 8.17 -16.55
N GLN A 109 -8.32 7.87 -15.26
CA GLN A 109 -7.19 8.28 -14.42
C GLN A 109 -6.69 7.11 -13.60
N GLY A 110 -5.42 7.14 -13.22
CA GLY A 110 -4.86 6.14 -12.35
C GLY A 110 -3.50 6.51 -11.81
N GLN A 111 -2.95 5.59 -11.02
CA GLN A 111 -1.68 5.71 -10.34
C GLN A 111 -0.92 4.38 -10.47
N ILE A 112 0.38 4.44 -10.74
CA ILE A 112 1.27 3.28 -10.90
C ILE A 112 2.48 3.42 -10.00
N LEU A 113 2.88 2.34 -9.33
CA LEU A 113 4.19 2.28 -8.69
C LEU A 113 5.24 1.95 -9.77
N ALA A 114 5.89 2.99 -10.30
CA ALA A 114 6.83 2.87 -11.42
C ALA A 114 8.18 2.18 -11.10
N PRO A 115 8.80 2.36 -9.90
CA PRO A 115 10.09 1.74 -9.64
C PRO A 115 9.94 0.27 -9.23
N THR A 116 10.62 -0.63 -9.93
CA THR A 116 10.59 -2.08 -9.67
C THR A 116 11.70 -2.58 -8.73
N ASN A 117 12.65 -1.71 -8.37
CA ASN A 117 13.82 -2.04 -7.55
C ASN A 117 13.68 -1.62 -6.07
N ILE A 118 12.48 -1.23 -5.65
CA ILE A 118 12.19 -0.92 -4.26
C ILE A 118 12.04 -2.22 -3.48
N LEU A 119 12.76 -2.32 -2.37
CA LEU A 119 12.69 -3.46 -1.46
C LEU A 119 11.79 -3.11 -0.27
N PHE A 120 10.89 -4.02 0.05
CA PHE A 120 9.95 -3.92 1.16
C PHE A 120 10.30 -4.92 2.26
N ASN A 121 9.81 -4.61 3.46
CA ASN A 121 9.83 -5.47 4.63
C ASN A 121 8.65 -5.10 5.54
N GLY A 122 7.91 -6.09 6.02
CA GLY A 122 6.72 -5.90 6.84
C GLY A 122 5.43 -5.64 6.06
N PRO A 123 4.37 -5.16 6.74
CA PRO A 123 3.07 -4.92 6.14
C PRO A 123 3.12 -3.94 4.96
N LEU A 124 2.34 -4.22 3.93
CA LEU A 124 2.20 -3.38 2.75
C LEU A 124 0.89 -2.60 2.81
N VAL A 125 0.99 -1.28 2.90
CA VAL A 125 -0.14 -0.36 3.09
C VAL A 125 -0.17 0.67 1.96
N LEU A 126 -1.16 0.56 1.09
CA LEU A 126 -1.45 1.54 0.05
C LEU A 126 -2.44 2.56 0.59
N THR A 127 -2.04 3.83 0.61
CA THR A 127 -2.94 4.95 0.91
C THR A 127 -3.28 5.67 -0.38
N VAL A 128 -4.57 5.78 -0.70
CA VAL A 128 -5.10 6.44 -1.88
C VAL A 128 -5.90 7.66 -1.44
N MET A 129 -5.62 8.82 -2.03
CA MET A 129 -6.30 10.07 -1.74
C MET A 129 -6.81 10.67 -3.04
N GLY A 130 -7.93 11.35 -2.96
CA GLY A 130 -8.51 12.03 -4.11
C GLY A 130 -9.80 12.73 -3.78
N ASN A 131 -10.48 13.15 -4.84
CA ASN A 131 -11.81 13.71 -4.78
C ASN A 131 -12.75 12.85 -5.64
N THR A 132 -13.85 12.39 -5.06
CA THR A 132 -14.88 11.61 -5.76
C THR A 132 -16.13 12.45 -6.02
N LYS A 133 -16.71 12.29 -7.21
CA LYS A 133 -18.04 12.81 -7.54
C LYS A 133 -19.12 11.74 -7.52
N GLY A 134 -18.77 10.48 -7.20
CA GLY A 134 -19.68 9.33 -7.15
C GLY A 134 -19.17 8.08 -7.87
N GLY A 135 -17.91 8.08 -8.31
CA GLY A 135 -17.29 6.97 -9.02
C GLY A 135 -16.77 5.86 -8.11
N SER A 136 -16.31 4.79 -8.75
CA SER A 136 -15.50 3.75 -8.11
C SER A 136 -14.14 3.65 -8.80
N TYR A 137 -13.17 3.07 -8.10
CA TYR A 137 -11.90 2.70 -8.69
C TYR A 137 -11.50 1.30 -8.27
N GLY A 138 -10.59 0.72 -9.03
CA GLY A 138 -10.03 -0.59 -8.73
C GLY A 138 -8.59 -0.70 -9.21
N GLY A 139 -7.93 -1.74 -8.77
CA GLY A 139 -6.52 -1.92 -9.00
C GLY A 139 -6.06 -3.36 -8.87
N THR A 140 -4.82 -3.57 -9.26
CA THR A 140 -4.09 -4.82 -9.08
C THR A 140 -2.87 -4.56 -8.22
N PHE A 141 -2.58 -5.52 -7.36
CA PHE A 141 -1.40 -5.52 -6.52
C PHE A 141 -0.64 -6.81 -6.75
N ASN A 142 0.66 -6.69 -6.98
CA ASN A 142 1.56 -7.82 -7.13
C ASN A 142 2.68 -7.69 -6.10
N LEU A 143 2.89 -8.75 -5.35
CA LEU A 143 3.97 -8.90 -4.39
C LEU A 143 4.83 -10.08 -4.84
N ASN A 144 6.11 -9.83 -5.06
CA ASN A 144 7.10 -10.89 -5.20
C ASN A 144 7.86 -10.98 -3.89
N LEU A 145 7.53 -11.99 -3.08
CA LEU A 145 8.18 -12.23 -1.79
C LEU A 145 9.65 -12.58 -2.00
N ALA A 146 10.53 -12.07 -1.15
CA ALA A 146 11.92 -12.52 -1.14
C ALA A 146 11.98 -14.01 -0.78
N PRO A 147 12.77 -14.82 -1.50
CA PRO A 147 13.06 -16.18 -1.08
C PRO A 147 13.64 -16.17 0.33
N VAL A 148 12.96 -16.83 1.26
CA VAL A 148 13.50 -17.07 2.60
C VAL A 148 14.21 -18.42 2.54
N PRO A 149 15.52 -18.51 2.82
CA PRO A 149 16.21 -19.79 2.84
C PRO A 149 15.56 -20.67 3.89
N GLU A 150 15.20 -21.88 3.50
CA GLU A 150 14.53 -22.82 4.41
C GLU A 150 15.45 -23.16 5.58
N PRO A 151 14.90 -23.45 6.77
CA PRO A 151 15.71 -23.89 7.93
C PRO A 151 16.64 -25.05 7.60
N GLU A 152 16.23 -25.92 6.67
CA GLU A 152 17.02 -27.04 6.17
C GLU A 152 18.28 -26.58 5.44
N THR A 153 18.23 -25.47 4.68
CA THR A 153 19.41 -24.92 4.00
C THR A 153 20.45 -24.47 5.02
N TYR A 154 20.03 -23.81 6.09
CA TYR A 154 20.92 -23.44 7.19
C TYR A 154 21.43 -24.68 7.94
N GLY A 155 20.57 -25.67 8.19
CA GLY A 155 20.93 -26.93 8.80
C GLY A 155 21.99 -27.69 8.00
N MET A 156 21.82 -27.77 6.68
CA MET A 156 22.76 -28.43 5.76
C MET A 156 24.07 -27.65 5.62
N MET A 157 24.02 -26.31 5.62
CA MET A 157 25.21 -25.47 5.66
C MET A 157 26.00 -25.69 6.96
N LEU A 158 25.32 -25.69 8.12
CA LEU A 158 25.94 -25.96 9.41
C LEU A 158 26.49 -27.38 9.49
N ALA A 159 25.76 -28.37 8.99
CA ALA A 159 26.23 -29.75 8.90
C ALA A 159 27.49 -29.85 8.02
N GLY A 160 27.50 -29.19 6.85
CA GLY A 160 28.66 -29.11 5.97
C GLY A 160 29.87 -28.47 6.66
N LEU A 161 29.66 -27.35 7.36
CA LEU A 161 30.71 -26.69 8.15
C LEU A 161 31.22 -27.57 9.30
N GLY A 162 30.33 -28.32 9.96
CA GLY A 162 30.68 -29.27 11.01
C GLY A 162 31.61 -30.37 10.51
N ILE A 163 31.34 -30.93 9.32
CA ILE A 163 32.19 -31.93 8.68
C ILE A 163 33.57 -31.34 8.35
N LEU A 164 33.62 -30.13 7.78
CA LEU A 164 34.88 -29.47 7.46
C LEU A 164 35.72 -29.18 8.71
N ALA A 165 35.10 -28.71 9.79
CA ALA A 165 35.77 -28.47 11.07
C ALA A 165 36.33 -29.77 11.67
N PHE A 166 35.58 -30.87 11.61
CA PHE A 166 36.04 -32.18 12.07
C PHE A 166 37.25 -32.68 11.28
N LEU A 167 37.21 -32.59 9.95
CA LEU A 167 38.34 -32.97 9.08
C LEU A 167 39.58 -32.11 9.35
N ALA A 168 39.41 -30.79 9.53
CA ALA A 168 40.50 -29.89 9.86
C ALA A 168 41.16 -30.24 11.22
N ARG A 169 40.36 -30.62 12.23
CA ARG A 169 40.88 -31.09 13.52
C ARG A 169 41.71 -32.36 13.37
N ARG A 170 41.25 -33.34 12.59
CA ARG A 170 42.01 -34.59 12.35
C ARG A 170 43.36 -34.34 11.70
N ARG A 171 43.44 -33.41 10.73
CA ARG A 171 44.69 -33.07 10.04
C ARG A 171 45.72 -32.37 10.94
N LYS A 172 45.29 -31.68 12.00
CA LYS A 172 46.20 -31.07 13.00
C LYS A 172 46.74 -32.06 14.03
N GLN A 173 46.13 -33.23 14.16
CA GLN A 173 46.56 -34.29 15.08
C GLN A 173 47.38 -35.39 14.39
N SER A 174 47.65 -35.24 13.10
CA SER A 174 48.63 -36.01 12.32
C SER A 174 49.82 -35.12 12.02
#